data_AF-A0A5B7BZG1-F1
#
_entry.id   AF-A0A5B7BZG1-F1
#
_cell.length_a   1.000
_cell.length_b   1.000
_cell.length_c   1.000
_cell.angle_alpha   90.00
_cell.angle_beta   90.00
_cell.angle_gamma   90.00
#
_symmetry.space_group_name_H-M   'P 1'
#
loop_
_entity.id
_entity.type
_entity.pdbx_description
1 polymer ?
#
loop_
_entity_poly.entity_id
_entity_poly.type
_entity_poly.pdbx_seq_one_letter_code
_entity_poly.pdbx_strand_id
1 'polypeptide(L)'
;YFDIPDSDESPTLAVSIRLAWIILVLLCKLDSKAELYDDTSLSYLFLANNLQFMVEKVRTTNLKYLLGDDWVSKNEKKAKQYAANYEAIAWTKVFSSLPENST
;
A
#
# COMPACT_ATOMS: atom_id res chain seq x y z
N TYR A 1 -21.33 -36.10 21.27
CA TYR A 1 -21.67 -36.27 19.84
C TYR A 1 -22.06 -34.89 19.37
N PHE A 2 -21.07 -34.11 18.91
CA PHE A 2 -21.29 -32.74 18.47
C PHE A 2 -21.57 -32.81 16.96
N ASP A 3 -22.85 -32.78 16.61
CA ASP A 3 -23.26 -32.50 15.24
C ASP A 3 -22.90 -31.03 14.95
N ILE A 4 -21.77 -30.85 14.29
CA ILE A 4 -21.42 -29.60 13.63
C ILE A 4 -22.31 -29.57 12.38
N PRO A 5 -23.25 -28.62 12.26
CA PRO A 5 -23.93 -28.45 10.99
C PRO A 5 -22.87 -28.02 9.99
N ASP A 6 -22.74 -28.78 8.90
CA ASP A 6 -22.04 -28.38 7.68
C ASP A 6 -22.67 -27.07 7.19
N SER A 7 -22.24 -25.95 7.75
CA SER A 7 -22.62 -24.63 7.28
C SER A 7 -21.77 -24.38 6.04
N ASP A 8 -22.37 -24.64 4.88
CA ASP A 8 -21.96 -24.19 3.55
C ASP A 8 -20.88 -23.10 3.62
N GLU A 9 -19.60 -23.49 3.44
CA GLU A 9 -18.58 -22.54 3.03
C GLU A 9 -19.00 -22.03 1.64
N SER A 10 -19.74 -20.92 1.61
CA SER A 10 -20.13 -20.26 0.38
C SER A 10 -18.87 -20.07 -0.48
N PRO A 11 -18.82 -20.55 -1.72
CA PRO A 11 -17.65 -20.41 -2.60
C PRO A 11 -17.13 -18.97 -2.69
N THR A 12 -18.02 -17.99 -2.50
CA THR A 12 -17.73 -16.56 -2.45
C THR A 12 -16.84 -16.16 -1.27
N LEU A 13 -17.01 -16.77 -0.10
CA LEU A 13 -16.19 -16.49 1.09
C LEU A 13 -14.77 -17.05 0.91
N ALA A 14 -14.63 -18.25 0.36
CA ALA A 14 -13.34 -18.85 0.06
C ALA A 14 -12.54 -18.00 -0.96
N VAL A 15 -13.20 -17.53 -2.02
CA VAL A 15 -12.58 -16.63 -3.02
C VAL A 15 -12.17 -15.29 -2.40
N SER A 16 -13.02 -14.73 -1.55
CA SER A 16 -12.76 -13.49 -0.81
C SER A 16 -11.51 -13.58 0.06
N ILE A 17 -11.37 -14.66 0.83
CA ILE A 17 -10.19 -14.93 1.66
C ILE A 17 -8.93 -15.06 0.79
N ARG A 18 -9.01 -15.79 -0.33
CA ARG A 18 -7.88 -15.94 -1.26
C ARG A 18 -7.44 -14.61 -1.86
N LEU A 19 -8.38 -13.74 -2.24
CA LEU A 19 -8.08 -12.41 -2.78
C LEU A 19 -7.42 -11.51 -1.75
N ALA A 20 -7.95 -11.46 -0.51
CA ALA A 20 -7.32 -10.71 0.57
C ALA A 20 -5.89 -11.19 0.85
N TRP A 21 -5.67 -12.51 0.82
CA TRP A 21 -4.34 -13.10 0.98
C TRP A 21 -3.39 -12.72 -0.17
N ILE A 22 -3.85 -12.74 -1.43
CA ILE A 22 -3.04 -12.30 -2.58
C ILE A 22 -2.61 -10.84 -2.43
N ILE A 23 -3.51 -9.96 -1.98
CA ILE A 23 -3.21 -8.55 -1.75
C ILE A 23 -2.18 -8.38 -0.64
N LEU A 24 -2.30 -9.14 0.45
CA LEU A 24 -1.30 -9.16 1.52
C LEU A 24 0.08 -9.61 1.01
N VAL A 25 0.13 -10.72 0.27
CA VAL A 25 1.38 -11.22 -0.31
C VAL A 25 1.99 -10.20 -1.28
N LEU A 26 1.17 -9.53 -2.08
CA LEU A 26 1.62 -8.47 -2.98
C LEU A 26 2.24 -7.30 -2.20
N LEU A 27 1.57 -6.84 -1.12
CA LEU A 27 2.11 -5.80 -0.23
C LEU A 27 3.48 -6.19 0.34
N CYS A 28 3.61 -7.41 0.87
CA CYS A 28 4.89 -7.90 1.39
C CYS A 28 5.98 -7.94 0.32
N LYS A 29 5.65 -8.37 -0.91
CA LYS A 29 6.62 -8.39 -2.02
C LYS A 29 7.04 -6.99 -2.45
N LEU A 30 6.13 -6.02 -2.39
CA LEU A 30 6.46 -4.62 -2.67
C LEU A 30 7.41 -4.07 -1.61
N ASP A 31 7.16 -4.35 -0.33
CA ASP A 31 8.05 -3.94 0.76
C ASP A 31 9.46 -4.55 0.58
N SER A 32 9.56 -5.86 0.34
CA SER A 32 10.87 -6.50 0.08
C SER A 32 11.57 -5.97 -1.17
N LYS A 33 10.83 -5.56 -2.21
CA LYS A 33 11.43 -4.98 -3.41
C LYS A 33 11.87 -3.53 -3.18
N ALA A 34 11.16 -2.79 -2.34
CA ALA A 34 11.51 -1.43 -1.97
C ALA A 34 12.86 -1.37 -1.23
N GLU A 35 13.17 -2.38 -0.42
CA GLU A 35 14.45 -2.51 0.29
C GLU A 35 15.66 -2.71 -0.63
N LEU A 36 15.45 -3.08 -1.89
CA LEU A 36 16.53 -3.30 -2.87
C LEU A 36 16.97 -2.02 -3.58
N TYR A 37 16.31 -0.88 -3.32
CA TYR A 37 16.73 0.41 -3.87
C TYR A 37 17.86 0.99 -3.04
N ASP A 38 18.99 1.33 -3.68
CA ASP A 38 20.13 1.98 -3.02
C ASP A 38 19.77 3.39 -2.49
N ASP A 39 18.86 4.08 -3.18
CA ASP A 39 18.35 5.39 -2.77
C ASP A 39 17.02 5.24 -2.03
N THR A 40 17.03 5.57 -0.74
CA THR A 40 15.85 5.55 0.14
C THR A 40 14.69 6.40 -0.40
N SER A 41 14.97 7.51 -1.11
CA SER A 41 13.92 8.32 -1.72
C SER A 41 13.22 7.55 -2.85
N LEU A 42 13.97 6.85 -3.71
CA LEU A 42 13.40 6.03 -4.77
C LEU A 42 12.61 4.85 -4.23
N SER A 43 13.04 4.28 -3.10
CA SER A 43 12.27 3.26 -2.36
C SER A 43 10.88 3.79 -1.94
N TYR A 44 10.82 4.98 -1.33
CA TYR A 44 9.55 5.61 -0.96
C TYR A 44 8.68 5.97 -2.16
N LEU A 45 9.28 6.45 -3.25
CA LEU A 45 8.55 6.75 -4.49
C LEU A 45 7.93 5.47 -5.09
N PHE A 46 8.69 4.37 -5.11
CA PHE A 46 8.20 3.07 -5.56
C PHE A 46 7.00 2.60 -4.72
N LEU A 47 7.10 2.68 -3.39
CA LEU A 47 6.02 2.30 -2.48
C LEU A 47 4.79 3.18 -2.66
N ALA A 48 4.95 4.50 -2.76
CA ALA A 48 3.86 5.44 -2.98
C ALA A 48 3.10 5.12 -4.27
N ASN A 49 3.82 4.92 -5.38
CA ASN A 49 3.22 4.64 -6.69
C ASN A 49 2.45 3.32 -6.72
N ASN A 50 3.07 2.24 -6.23
CA ASN A 50 2.43 0.92 -6.24
C ASN A 50 1.23 0.86 -5.28
N LEU A 51 1.34 1.47 -4.09
CA LEU A 51 0.24 1.50 -3.13
C LEU A 51 -0.92 2.34 -3.65
N GLN A 52 -0.65 3.50 -4.26
CA GLN A 52 -1.69 4.32 -4.89
C GLN A 52 -2.39 3.58 -6.02
N PHE A 53 -1.64 2.86 -6.86
CA PHE A 53 -2.22 2.01 -7.91
C PHE A 53 -3.16 0.96 -7.34
N MET A 54 -2.75 0.26 -6.26
CA MET A 54 -3.61 -0.73 -5.61
C MET A 54 -4.88 -0.10 -5.01
N VAL A 55 -4.75 1.04 -4.33
CA VAL A 55 -5.89 1.77 -3.77
C VAL A 55 -6.89 2.13 -4.87
N GLU A 56 -6.42 2.65 -6.01
CA GLU A 56 -7.27 2.98 -7.14
C GLU A 56 -7.90 1.73 -7.76
N LYS A 57 -7.14 0.64 -7.87
CA LYS A 57 -7.67 -0.63 -8.39
C LYS A 57 -8.73 -1.24 -7.49
N VAL A 58 -8.56 -1.15 -6.17
CA VAL A 58 -9.57 -1.58 -5.20
C VAL A 58 -10.81 -0.71 -5.31
N ARG A 59 -10.65 0.62 -5.40
CA ARG A 59 -11.77 1.57 -5.52
C ARG A 59 -12.63 1.36 -6.76
N THR A 60 -12.01 0.98 -7.88
CA THR A 60 -12.66 0.83 -9.19
C THR A 60 -13.19 -0.57 -9.49
N THR A 61 -12.95 -1.55 -8.62
CA THR A 61 -13.37 -2.95 -8.84
C THR A 61 -14.21 -3.47 -7.68
N ASN A 62 -14.78 -4.66 -7.83
CA ASN A 62 -15.57 -5.32 -6.78
C ASN A 62 -14.78 -5.61 -5.50
N LEU A 63 -13.45 -5.44 -5.52
CA LEU A 63 -12.59 -5.55 -4.33
C LEU A 63 -12.94 -4.51 -3.26
N LYS A 64 -13.54 -3.36 -3.63
CA LYS A 64 -14.01 -2.38 -2.66
C LYS A 64 -15.00 -2.99 -1.66
N TYR A 65 -15.94 -3.80 -2.13
CA TYR A 65 -16.94 -4.45 -1.28
C TYR A 65 -16.33 -5.50 -0.36
N LEU A 66 -15.22 -6.11 -0.78
CA LEU A 66 -14.50 -7.11 -0.01
C LEU A 66 -13.64 -6.48 1.11
N LEU A 67 -12.90 -5.42 0.78
CA LEU A 67 -11.91 -4.83 1.68
C LEU A 67 -12.48 -3.68 2.53
N GLY A 68 -13.55 -3.04 2.07
CA GLY A 68 -14.22 -1.94 2.74
C GLY A 68 -13.51 -0.59 2.59
N ASP A 69 -14.24 0.48 2.92
CA ASP A 69 -13.76 1.86 2.82
C ASP A 69 -12.62 2.18 3.81
N ASP A 70 -12.58 1.52 4.97
CA ASP A 70 -11.50 1.70 5.96
C ASP A 70 -10.14 1.28 5.39
N TRP A 71 -10.09 0.12 4.72
CA TRP A 71 -8.87 -0.35 4.07
C TRP A 71 -8.40 0.64 3.01
N VAL A 72 -9.32 1.18 2.20
CA VAL A 72 -9.01 2.20 1.17
C VAL A 72 -8.43 3.46 1.83
N SER A 73 -9.10 4.00 2.85
CA SER A 73 -8.67 5.22 3.55
C SER A 73 -7.30 5.06 4.21
N LYS A 74 -7.07 3.92 4.88
CA LYS A 74 -5.80 3.61 5.55
C LYS A 74 -4.64 3.52 4.57
N ASN A 75 -4.83 2.81 3.46
CA ASN A 75 -3.79 2.64 2.46
C ASN A 75 -3.55 3.93 1.65
N GLU A 76 -4.57 4.75 1.42
CA GLU A 76 -4.41 6.07 0.82
C GLU A 76 -3.59 7.01 1.70
N LYS A 77 -3.86 7.05 3.02
CA LYS A 77 -3.05 7.81 3.98
C LYS A 77 -1.59 7.35 3.97
N LYS A 78 -1.37 6.03 3.93
CA LYS A 78 -0.03 5.44 3.87
C LYS A 78 0.70 5.81 2.57
N ALA A 79 0.02 5.81 1.42
CA ALA A 79 0.60 6.24 0.15
C ALA A 79 1.02 7.72 0.17
N LYS A 80 0.18 8.59 0.75
CA LYS A 80 0.51 10.02 0.94
C LYS A 80 1.71 10.21 1.86
N GLN A 81 1.81 9.41 2.93
CA GLN A 81 2.96 9.45 3.83
C GLN A 81 4.27 9.05 3.10
N TYR A 82 4.23 8.03 2.25
CA TYR A 82 5.38 7.67 1.42
C TYR A 82 5.78 8.77 0.44
N ALA A 83 4.82 9.42 -0.20
CA ALA A 83 5.11 10.56 -1.07
C ALA A 83 5.76 11.72 -0.30
N ALA A 84 5.26 12.04 0.90
CA ALA A 84 5.84 13.08 1.75
C ALA A 84 7.27 12.73 2.20
N ASN A 85 7.53 11.46 2.56
CA ASN A 85 8.88 10.99 2.91
C ASN A 85 9.83 11.06 1.72
N TYR A 86 9.36 10.69 0.52
CA TYR A 86 10.12 10.87 -0.72
C TYR A 86 10.49 12.34 -0.92
N GLU A 87 9.52 13.25 -0.83
CA GLU A 87 9.76 14.68 -1.00
C GLU A 87 10.79 15.22 0.00
N ALA A 88 10.63 14.89 1.29
CA ALA A 88 11.56 15.31 2.32
C ALA A 88 12.99 14.84 2.04
N ILE A 89 13.18 13.55 1.74
CA ILE A 89 14.52 12.97 1.56
C ILE A 89 15.15 13.42 0.24
N ALA A 90 14.40 13.35 -0.86
CA ALA A 90 14.91 13.70 -2.19
C ALA A 90 15.31 15.17 -2.29
N TRP A 91 14.49 16.07 -1.73
CA TRP A 91 14.69 17.51 -1.91
C TRP A 91 15.53 18.16 -0.82
N THR A 92 15.72 17.53 0.35
CA THR A 92 16.57 18.11 1.43
C THR A 92 17.98 18.45 0.93
N LYS A 93 18.60 17.56 0.15
CA LYS A 93 19.94 17.82 -0.41
C LYS A 93 19.94 19.02 -1.37
N VAL A 94 18.89 19.14 -2.18
CA VAL A 94 18.70 20.28 -3.09
C VAL A 94 18.53 21.57 -2.30
N PHE A 95 17.67 21.58 -1.28
CA PHE A 95 17.48 22.75 -0.42
C PHE A 95 18.76 23.15 0.33
N SER A 96 19.55 22.18 0.80
CA SER A 96 20.83 22.44 1.48
C SER A 96 21.91 23.03 0.56
N SER A 97 21.74 22.92 -0.76
CA SER A 97 22.67 23.49 -1.75
C SER A 97 22.36 24.96 -2.09
N LEU A 98 21.22 25.48 -1.62
CA LEU A 98 20.88 26.89 -1.80
C LEU A 98 21.74 27.75 -0.86
N PRO A 99 22.17 28.96 -1.27
CA PRO A 99 22.84 29.89 -0.38
C PRO A 99 21.96 30.19 0.83
N GLU A 100 22.54 30.23 2.04
CA GLU A 100 21.83 30.79 3.18
C GLU A 100 21.43 32.23 2.81
N ASN A 101 20.14 32.55 2.96
CA ASN A 101 19.65 33.89 2.74
C ASN A 101 20.38 34.82 3.72
N SER A 102 21.44 35.49 3.26
CA SER A 102 22.16 36.51 4.00
C SER A 102 21.19 37.66 4.26
N THR A 103 20.62 37.67 5.46
CA THR A 103 19.84 38.79 6.01
C THR A 103 20.77 39.66 6.82
#